data_AF-A0A7W0VIG2-F1
#
_entry.id   AF-A0A7W0VIG2-F1
#
_cell.length_a   1.000
_cell.length_b   1.000
_cell.length_c   1.000
_cell.angle_alpha   90.00
_cell.angle_beta   90.00
_cell.angle_gamma   90.00
#
_symmetry.space_group_name_H-M   'P 1'
#
loop_
_entity.id
_entity.type
_entity.pdbx_description
1 polymer ?
#
loop_
_entity_poly.entity_id
_entity_poly.type
_entity_poly.pdbx_seq_one_letter_code
_entity_poly.pdbx_strand_id
1 'polypeptide(L)'
;MRHALVLAVIFLVGHVTGCGNPARKGPTGPGGQGSGAGGTSGTGATTGSGGAALVARDVGCPAPTCAFHAGGSGYFVCTSSGSGSCFHFGPPCTPADACMYDPGDRTYKQCTKPSEGKCETWGTACAPATKCMVDPKDGYHRRCDEASGGTCKKLGALCAP
;
A
#
# COMPACT_ATOMS: atom_id res chain seq x y z
N MET A 1 -36.43 10.14 35.15
CA MET A 1 -35.67 11.28 35.71
C MET A 1 -34.48 11.53 34.78
N ARG A 2 -34.66 12.17 33.62
CA ARG A 2 -34.41 13.61 33.35
C ARG A 2 -33.11 14.14 33.94
N HIS A 3 -31.96 13.89 33.31
CA HIS A 3 -30.81 14.80 33.38
C HIS A 3 -30.40 15.16 31.95
N ALA A 4 -30.66 16.41 31.62
CA ALA A 4 -30.22 17.12 30.43
C ALA A 4 -28.85 17.77 30.69
N LEU A 5 -28.31 18.44 29.66
CA LEU A 5 -27.27 19.47 29.72
C LEU A 5 -25.83 18.89 29.78
N VAL A 6 -24.81 19.34 29.02
CA VAL A 6 -24.52 20.65 28.42
C VAL A 6 -23.60 20.47 27.19
N LEU A 7 -23.89 21.22 26.12
CA LEU A 7 -23.02 21.48 24.97
C LEU A 7 -21.76 22.28 25.35
N ALA A 8 -20.58 21.84 24.91
CA ALA A 8 -19.43 22.72 24.75
C ALA A 8 -18.87 22.56 23.33
N VAL A 9 -19.39 23.39 22.44
CA VAL A 9 -18.86 23.65 21.10
C VAL A 9 -17.69 24.62 21.27
N ILE A 10 -16.46 24.19 20.97
CA ILE A 10 -15.32 25.10 20.82
C ILE A 10 -14.92 25.09 19.35
N PHE A 11 -15.43 26.09 18.63
CA PHE A 11 -14.86 26.55 17.37
C PHE A 11 -13.57 27.32 17.67
N LEU A 12 -12.44 26.82 17.15
CA LEU A 12 -11.26 27.65 16.96
C LEU A 12 -10.88 27.60 15.47
N VAL A 13 -11.40 28.62 14.78
CA VAL A 13 -11.05 29.02 13.43
C VAL A 13 -9.65 29.61 13.48
N GLY A 14 -8.68 28.90 12.91
CA GLY A 14 -7.34 29.42 12.62
C GLY A 14 -7.15 29.55 11.12
N HIS A 15 -7.42 30.74 10.57
CA HIS A 15 -6.98 31.13 9.24
C HIS A 15 -5.46 31.27 9.23
N VAL A 16 -4.77 30.53 8.36
CA VAL A 16 -3.44 30.94 7.88
C VAL A 16 -3.46 30.87 6.36
N THR A 17 -3.73 32.04 5.77
CA THR A 17 -3.47 32.37 4.37
C THR A 17 -1.97 32.36 4.13
N GLY A 18 -1.50 31.42 3.32
CA GLY A 18 -0.12 31.36 2.84
C GLY A 18 -0.08 31.06 1.35
N CYS A 19 -0.17 32.09 0.52
CA CYS A 19 0.22 32.02 -0.88
C CYS A 19 1.75 31.99 -0.95
N GLY A 20 2.33 30.87 -1.39
CA GLY A 20 3.77 30.73 -1.55
C GLY A 20 4.08 29.66 -2.57
N ASN A 21 4.08 30.04 -3.84
CA ASN A 21 4.42 29.18 -4.97
C ASN A 21 5.84 29.54 -5.46
N PRO A 22 6.89 28.78 -5.13
CA PRO A 22 8.14 28.86 -5.87
C PRO A 22 8.18 27.76 -6.94
N ALA A 23 7.96 28.16 -8.18
CA ALA A 23 8.52 27.46 -9.32
C ALA A 23 10.05 27.42 -9.17
N ARG A 24 10.69 26.24 -9.32
CA ARG A 24 12.02 26.11 -9.95
C ARG A 24 12.50 24.65 -10.10
N LYS A 25 12.70 24.31 -11.38
CA LYS A 25 13.82 23.57 -11.99
C LYS A 25 14.14 22.17 -11.46
N GLY A 26 13.79 21.18 -12.29
CA GLY A 26 14.44 19.88 -12.28
C GLY A 26 15.91 19.94 -12.71
N PRO A 27 16.74 18.99 -12.27
CA PRO A 27 18.02 18.70 -12.88
C PRO A 27 17.87 17.62 -13.97
N THR A 28 18.07 18.03 -15.22
CA THR A 28 18.42 17.15 -16.32
C THR A 28 19.84 16.63 -16.08
N GLY A 29 19.97 15.37 -15.64
CA GLY A 29 21.25 14.69 -15.51
C GLY A 29 21.70 14.07 -16.84
N PRO A 30 23.00 14.15 -17.19
CA PRO A 30 23.56 13.62 -18.44
C PRO A 30 23.78 12.10 -18.40
N GLY A 31 23.84 11.52 -19.60
CA GLY A 31 23.85 10.08 -19.85
C GLY A 31 25.03 9.31 -19.24
N GLY A 32 24.72 8.06 -18.88
CA GLY A 32 25.70 6.99 -18.65
C GLY A 32 25.59 5.97 -19.78
N GLN A 33 26.50 6.08 -20.74
CA GLN A 33 26.69 5.14 -21.83
C GLN A 33 27.59 4.00 -21.33
N GLY A 34 26.99 2.86 -20.99
CA GLY A 34 27.70 1.65 -20.60
C GLY A 34 27.90 0.73 -21.80
N SER A 35 29.04 0.85 -22.48
CA SER A 35 29.51 -0.13 -23.47
C SER A 35 30.16 -1.31 -22.75
N GLY A 36 29.51 -2.47 -22.78
CA GLY A 36 30.07 -3.75 -22.37
C GLY A 36 30.00 -4.74 -23.52
N ALA A 37 31.13 -4.94 -24.19
CA ALA A 37 31.29 -5.89 -25.28
C ALA A 37 31.73 -7.27 -24.76
N GLY A 38 31.29 -8.33 -25.46
CA GLY A 38 32.08 -9.55 -25.66
C GLY A 38 31.86 -10.70 -24.68
N GLY A 39 31.15 -11.73 -25.12
CA GLY A 39 31.07 -13.03 -24.47
C GLY A 39 30.52 -14.09 -25.44
N THR A 40 31.42 -14.69 -26.20
CA THR A 40 31.20 -15.58 -27.34
C THR A 40 30.64 -16.95 -26.96
N SER A 41 29.75 -17.45 -27.82
CA SER A 41 29.34 -18.82 -28.16
C SER A 41 29.72 -19.99 -27.24
N GLY A 42 28.69 -20.67 -26.73
CA GLY A 42 28.73 -22.08 -26.33
C GLY A 42 27.58 -22.85 -26.96
N THR A 43 27.81 -23.46 -28.12
CA THR A 43 26.88 -24.41 -28.75
C THR A 43 27.02 -25.76 -28.05
N GLY A 44 26.17 -26.01 -27.07
CA GLY A 44 26.00 -27.32 -26.43
C GLY A 44 24.63 -27.88 -26.79
N ALA A 45 24.56 -28.70 -27.83
CA ALA A 45 23.38 -29.49 -28.13
C ALA A 45 23.27 -30.64 -27.13
N THR A 46 22.20 -30.66 -26.33
CA THR A 46 21.73 -31.85 -25.65
C THR A 46 20.27 -32.09 -25.98
N THR A 47 20.05 -33.04 -26.88
CA THR A 47 18.77 -33.68 -27.17
C THR A 47 18.31 -34.43 -25.94
N GLY A 48 17.20 -33.99 -25.33
CA GLY A 48 16.60 -34.61 -24.16
C GLY A 48 15.09 -34.40 -24.10
N SER A 49 14.37 -35.38 -24.67
CA SER A 49 13.00 -35.82 -24.38
C SER A 49 12.04 -34.88 -23.63
N GLY A 50 11.15 -34.23 -24.39
CA GLY A 50 9.69 -34.32 -24.19
C GLY A 50 9.12 -34.18 -22.78
N GLY A 51 9.55 -33.20 -21.99
CA GLY A 51 8.73 -32.67 -20.89
C GLY A 51 7.89 -31.54 -21.43
N ALA A 52 6.56 -31.61 -21.30
CA ALA A 52 5.69 -30.47 -21.58
C ALA A 52 6.21 -29.29 -20.76
N ALA A 53 6.84 -28.31 -21.42
CA ALA A 53 7.17 -27.06 -20.80
C ALA A 53 5.85 -26.47 -20.33
N LEU A 54 5.63 -26.51 -19.01
CA LEU A 54 4.57 -25.75 -18.39
C LEU A 54 4.89 -24.30 -18.72
N VAL A 55 4.31 -23.81 -19.81
CA VAL A 55 4.25 -22.40 -20.11
C VAL A 55 3.55 -21.81 -18.89
N ALA A 56 4.33 -21.20 -18.00
CA ALA A 56 3.79 -20.48 -16.86
C ALA A 56 2.81 -19.49 -17.47
N ARG A 57 1.50 -19.76 -17.29
CA ARG A 57 0.43 -18.90 -17.77
C ARG A 57 0.82 -17.50 -17.42
N ASP A 58 0.93 -16.64 -18.43
CA ASP A 58 1.16 -15.20 -18.37
C ASP A 58 0.82 -14.68 -16.96
N VAL A 59 1.82 -14.72 -16.08
CA VAL A 59 1.68 -14.29 -14.69
C VAL A 59 1.78 -12.79 -14.81
N GLY A 60 0.70 -12.18 -15.30
CA GLY A 60 0.66 -10.77 -15.63
C GLY A 60 1.31 -9.99 -14.49
N CYS A 61 2.25 -9.11 -14.82
CA CYS A 61 3.00 -8.37 -13.82
C CYS A 61 1.99 -7.79 -12.82
N PRO A 62 2.05 -8.16 -11.52
CA PRO A 62 1.10 -7.63 -10.57
C PRO A 62 1.17 -6.11 -10.65
N ALA A 63 0.02 -5.48 -10.89
CA ALA A 63 -0.05 -4.04 -10.94
C ALA A 63 0.43 -3.49 -9.58
N PRO A 64 1.23 -2.43 -9.55
CA PRO A 64 1.65 -1.84 -8.29
C PRO A 64 0.43 -1.43 -7.46
N THR A 65 0.41 -1.85 -6.20
CA THR A 65 -0.67 -1.51 -5.25
C THR A 65 -0.17 -0.62 -4.14
N CYS A 66 -1.06 0.02 -3.39
CA CYS A 66 -0.68 0.83 -2.24
C CYS A 66 -0.82 0.00 -0.95
N ALA A 67 0.30 -0.48 -0.41
CA ALA A 67 0.31 -1.46 0.68
C ALA A 67 0.77 -0.83 1.99
N PHE A 68 0.19 -1.30 3.11
CA PHE A 68 0.64 -0.92 4.44
C PHE A 68 1.95 -1.63 4.80
N HIS A 69 2.95 -0.88 5.26
CA HIS A 69 4.19 -1.40 5.81
C HIS A 69 4.20 -1.28 7.33
N ALA A 70 4.06 -2.40 8.05
CA ALA A 70 4.02 -2.41 9.51
C ALA A 70 5.24 -1.73 10.18
N GLY A 71 6.46 -2.09 9.75
CA GLY A 71 7.69 -1.48 10.28
C GLY A 71 7.87 0.02 9.99
N GLY A 72 7.25 0.55 8.93
CA GLY A 72 7.30 1.97 8.55
C GLY A 72 6.09 2.78 9.03
N SER A 73 5.05 2.10 9.54
CA SER A 73 3.79 2.70 9.98
C SER A 73 3.20 3.65 8.94
N GLY A 74 3.14 3.19 7.68
CA GLY A 74 2.69 3.98 6.54
C GLY A 74 2.44 3.13 5.30
N TYR A 75 1.93 3.78 4.25
CA TYR A 75 1.57 3.20 2.98
C TYR A 75 2.58 3.57 1.90
N PHE A 76 3.00 2.56 1.15
CA PHE A 76 4.00 2.70 0.10
C PHE A 76 3.59 1.87 -1.12
N VAL A 77 4.03 2.31 -2.30
CA VAL A 77 3.79 1.55 -3.53
C VAL A 77 4.46 0.19 -3.40
N CYS A 78 3.69 -0.87 -3.49
CA CYS A 78 4.20 -2.22 -3.55
C CYS A 78 4.49 -2.61 -4.99
N THR A 79 5.76 -2.82 -5.32
CA THR A 79 6.17 -3.22 -6.67
C THR A 79 6.38 -4.73 -6.79
N SER A 80 6.37 -5.46 -5.68
CA SER A 80 6.43 -6.92 -5.64
C SER A 80 5.83 -7.44 -4.34
N SER A 81 4.81 -8.29 -4.47
CA SER A 81 4.10 -8.87 -3.35
C SER A 81 4.04 -10.39 -3.46
N GLY A 82 3.96 -11.06 -2.32
CA GLY A 82 3.66 -12.48 -2.26
C GLY A 82 3.29 -12.87 -0.83
N SER A 83 2.46 -13.90 -0.69
CA SER A 83 2.10 -14.48 0.61
C SER A 83 1.61 -13.45 1.65
N GLY A 84 0.80 -12.45 1.25
CA GLY A 84 0.27 -11.46 2.18
C GLY A 84 1.18 -10.30 2.51
N SER A 85 2.40 -10.24 1.95
CA SER A 85 3.35 -9.17 2.22
C SER A 85 3.85 -8.53 0.93
N CYS A 86 4.29 -7.29 1.07
CA CYS A 86 5.11 -6.63 0.07
C CYS A 86 6.59 -6.81 0.40
N PHE A 87 7.41 -7.13 -0.59
CA PHE A 87 8.85 -7.31 -0.45
C PHE A 87 9.65 -6.13 -1.00
N HIS A 88 9.08 -5.38 -1.93
CA HIS A 88 9.69 -4.19 -2.51
C HIS A 88 8.74 -3.01 -2.42
N PHE A 89 9.10 -2.07 -1.55
CA PHE A 89 8.37 -0.83 -1.35
C PHE A 89 9.05 0.31 -2.11
N GLY A 90 8.23 1.05 -2.84
CA GLY A 90 8.61 2.28 -3.53
C GLY A 90 8.23 3.53 -2.73
N PRO A 91 7.87 4.64 -3.40
CA PRO A 91 7.52 5.88 -2.71
C PRO A 91 6.23 5.75 -1.90
N PRO A 92 5.98 6.67 -0.95
CA PRO A 92 4.71 6.73 -0.22
C PRO A 92 3.51 6.90 -1.15
N CYS A 93 2.37 6.35 -0.78
CA CYS A 93 1.14 6.41 -1.57
C CYS A 93 -0.12 6.47 -0.69
N THR A 94 -1.27 6.66 -1.32
CA THR A 94 -2.58 6.58 -0.67
C THR A 94 -3.45 5.55 -1.37
N PRO A 95 -4.14 4.64 -0.63
CA PRO A 95 -5.13 3.75 -1.21
C PRO A 95 -6.23 4.52 -1.95
N ALA A 96 -6.70 3.99 -3.08
CA ALA A 96 -7.69 4.68 -3.93
C ALA A 96 -9.04 4.92 -3.23
N ASP A 97 -9.41 4.08 -2.26
CA ASP A 97 -10.63 4.19 -1.46
C ASP A 97 -10.43 4.99 -0.16
N ALA A 98 -9.24 5.56 0.03
CA ALA A 98 -8.78 6.27 1.23
C ALA A 98 -8.95 5.48 2.54
N CYS A 99 -9.18 4.16 2.49
CA CYS A 99 -9.35 3.33 3.67
C CYS A 99 -7.99 2.86 4.17
N MET A 100 -7.44 3.55 5.17
CA MET A 100 -6.09 3.34 5.68
C MET A 100 -6.12 2.65 7.05
N TYR A 101 -5.14 1.79 7.30
CA TYR A 101 -4.90 1.14 8.58
C TYR A 101 -4.20 2.09 9.55
N ASP A 102 -4.81 2.28 10.71
CA ASP A 102 -4.25 3.02 11.84
C ASP A 102 -3.44 2.06 12.73
N PRO A 103 -2.11 2.12 12.76
CA PRO A 103 -1.30 1.24 13.62
C PRO A 103 -1.48 1.52 15.12
N GLY A 104 -2.01 2.69 15.50
CA GLY A 104 -2.21 3.09 16.89
C GLY A 104 -3.31 2.28 17.58
N ASP A 105 -4.44 2.07 16.90
CA ASP A 105 -5.56 1.28 17.42
C ASP A 105 -5.86 0.00 16.63
N ARG A 106 -5.08 -0.26 15.57
CA ARG A 106 -5.13 -1.47 14.74
C ARG A 106 -6.45 -1.63 14.00
N THR A 107 -7.04 -0.52 13.55
CA THR A 107 -8.28 -0.50 12.78
C THR A 107 -8.14 0.26 11.46
N TYR A 108 -8.96 -0.10 10.47
CA TYR A 108 -9.08 0.63 9.21
C TYR A 108 -10.08 1.77 9.33
N LYS A 109 -9.68 2.94 8.87
CA LYS A 109 -10.47 4.17 8.92
C LYS A 109 -10.32 4.96 7.63
N GLN A 110 -11.36 5.72 7.30
CA GLN A 110 -11.30 6.69 6.20
C GLN A 110 -10.27 7.75 6.52
N CYS A 111 -9.32 7.96 5.62
CA CYS A 111 -8.34 9.02 5.75
C CYS A 111 -8.81 10.26 5.00
N THR A 112 -9.10 11.33 5.74
CA THR A 112 -9.56 12.59 5.15
C THR A 112 -8.43 13.51 4.73
N LYS A 113 -7.23 13.30 5.30
CA LYS A 113 -6.03 14.07 4.99
C LYS A 113 -4.80 13.15 4.93
N PRO A 114 -4.59 12.46 3.80
CA PRO A 114 -3.40 11.64 3.60
C PRO A 114 -2.17 12.54 3.32
N SER A 115 -1.02 12.13 3.84
CA SER A 115 0.25 12.85 3.72
C SER A 115 1.41 11.87 3.85
N GLU A 116 2.27 11.79 2.83
CA GLU A 116 3.46 10.90 2.81
C GLU A 116 3.19 9.45 3.25
N GLY A 117 2.08 8.86 2.76
CA GLY A 117 1.71 7.48 3.11
C GLY A 117 1.10 7.31 4.50
N LYS A 118 0.86 8.41 5.22
CA LYS A 118 0.22 8.41 6.54
C LYS A 118 -1.10 9.16 6.49
N CYS A 119 -1.89 8.99 7.53
CA CYS A 119 -3.09 9.78 7.71
C CYS A 119 -2.90 10.82 8.82
N GLU A 120 -3.14 12.09 8.50
CA GLU A 120 -3.13 13.17 9.49
C GLU A 120 -4.49 13.34 10.17
N THR A 121 -5.58 12.90 9.55
CA THR A 121 -6.94 13.06 10.08
C THR A 121 -7.81 11.85 9.75
N TRP A 122 -8.13 11.11 10.81
CA TRP A 122 -8.93 9.91 10.75
C TRP A 122 -10.44 10.21 10.80
N GLY A 123 -11.18 9.57 9.90
CA GLY A 123 -12.64 9.58 9.87
C GLY A 123 -13.24 8.31 10.47
N THR A 124 -14.36 7.87 9.91
CA THR A 124 -15.07 6.68 10.37
C THR A 124 -14.35 5.40 9.98
N ALA A 125 -14.60 4.33 10.75
CA ALA A 125 -14.19 2.98 10.38
C ALA A 125 -14.63 2.60 8.96
N CYS A 126 -13.79 1.83 8.26
CA CYS A 126 -14.07 1.34 6.91
C CYS A 126 -13.46 -0.04 6.68
N ALA A 127 -13.80 -0.66 5.54
CA ALA A 127 -13.13 -1.85 5.04
C ALA A 127 -12.57 -1.53 3.65
N PRO A 128 -11.32 -1.93 3.33
CA PRO A 128 -10.77 -1.75 2.00
C PRO A 128 -11.65 -2.43 0.94
N ALA A 129 -11.80 -1.82 -0.23
CA ALA A 129 -12.58 -2.37 -1.34
C ALA A 129 -12.05 -3.74 -1.82
N THR A 130 -10.74 -3.95 -1.69
CA THR A 130 -10.06 -5.23 -2.01
C THR A 130 -10.41 -6.35 -1.03
N LYS A 131 -11.00 -6.01 0.12
CA LYS A 131 -11.18 -6.90 1.28
C LYS A 131 -9.87 -7.50 1.80
N CYS A 132 -8.72 -6.98 1.39
CA CYS A 132 -7.41 -7.45 1.83
C CYS A 132 -6.97 -6.60 3.02
N MET A 133 -6.99 -7.17 4.23
CA MET A 133 -6.75 -6.44 5.48
C MET A 133 -5.53 -7.01 6.20
N VAL A 134 -4.76 -6.14 6.84
CA VAL A 134 -3.63 -6.51 7.69
C VAL A 134 -4.13 -7.27 8.93
N ASP A 135 -3.59 -8.45 9.18
CA ASP A 135 -3.74 -9.14 10.45
C ASP A 135 -2.77 -8.53 11.48
N PRO A 136 -3.28 -7.92 12.57
CA PRO A 136 -2.44 -7.28 13.58
C PRO A 136 -1.52 -8.25 14.35
N LYS A 137 -1.73 -9.57 14.23
CA LYS A 137 -0.91 -10.58 14.91
C LYS A 137 0.43 -10.80 14.22
N ASP A 138 0.42 -10.82 12.89
CA ASP A 138 1.59 -11.20 12.08
C ASP A 138 1.99 -10.15 11.03
N GLY A 139 1.14 -9.13 10.80
CA GLY A 139 1.38 -8.07 9.83
C GLY A 139 1.12 -8.47 8.38
N TYR A 140 0.65 -9.70 8.11
CA TYR A 140 0.32 -10.15 6.77
C TYR A 140 -1.08 -9.71 6.37
N HIS A 141 -1.25 -9.44 5.08
CA HIS A 141 -2.54 -9.15 4.48
C HIS A 141 -3.28 -10.46 4.22
N ARG A 142 -4.51 -10.52 4.73
CA ARG A 142 -5.41 -11.66 4.60
C ARG A 142 -6.76 -11.18 4.10
N ARG A 143 -7.42 -12.03 3.32
CA ARG A 143 -8.77 -11.77 2.86
C ARG A 143 -9.68 -11.66 4.08
N CYS A 144 -10.49 -10.63 4.12
CA CYS A 144 -11.47 -10.44 5.15
C CYS A 144 -12.86 -10.84 4.63
N ASP A 145 -13.39 -11.93 5.20
CA ASP A 145 -14.71 -12.41 4.83
C ASP A 145 -15.82 -11.61 5.51
N GLU A 146 -15.52 -11.06 6.68
CA GLU A 146 -16.45 -10.25 7.47
C GLU A 146 -15.70 -9.10 8.16
N ALA A 147 -15.94 -7.86 7.71
CA ALA A 147 -15.36 -6.66 8.28
C ALA A 147 -16.40 -5.90 9.12
N SER A 148 -16.02 -5.45 10.31
CA SER A 148 -16.87 -4.64 11.18
C SER A 148 -16.04 -3.72 12.06
N GLY A 149 -16.44 -2.45 12.13
CA GLY A 149 -15.75 -1.42 12.93
C GLY A 149 -14.27 -1.24 12.57
N GLY A 150 -13.91 -1.36 11.29
CA GLY A 150 -12.52 -1.20 10.83
C GLY A 150 -11.65 -2.43 11.07
N THR A 151 -12.21 -3.51 11.59
CA THR A 151 -11.48 -4.74 11.90
C THR A 151 -12.02 -5.91 11.11
N CYS A 152 -11.16 -6.88 10.82
CA CYS A 152 -11.61 -8.15 10.28
C CYS A 152 -12.07 -9.10 11.40
N LYS A 153 -13.32 -9.55 11.34
CA LYS A 153 -13.89 -10.54 12.27
C LYS A 153 -13.62 -11.97 11.83
N LYS A 154 -13.48 -12.19 10.53
CA LYS A 154 -13.19 -13.50 9.94
C LYS A 154 -12.09 -13.39 8.88
N LEU A 155 -10.87 -13.78 9.28
CA LEU A 155 -9.70 -13.82 8.41
C LEU A 155 -9.70 -15.10 7.57
N GLY A 156 -9.43 -14.95 6.28
CA GLY A 156 -9.27 -16.01 5.31
C GLY A 156 -7.81 -16.21 4.88
N ALA A 157 -7.64 -16.64 3.62
CA ALA A 157 -6.33 -16.87 3.02
C ALA A 157 -5.52 -15.56 2.87
N LEU A 158 -4.21 -15.70 2.69
CA LEU A 158 -3.32 -14.58 2.34
C LEU A 158 -3.77 -13.98 1.00
N CYS A 159 -3.68 -12.65 0.89
CA CYS A 159 -4.03 -11.92 -0.33
C CYS A 159 -2.93 -10.92 -0.67
N ALA A 160 -2.82 -10.56 -1.96
CA ALA A 160 -1.94 -9.47 -2.36
C ALA A 160 -2.53 -8.15 -1.83
N PRO A 161 -1.72 -7.31 -1.15
CA PRO A 161 -2.16 -6.01 -0.67
C PRO A 161 -2.55 -5.08 -1.82
#